data_AF-A0A170WI88-F1
#
_entry.id   AF-A0A170WI88-F1
#
_cell.length_a   1.000
_cell.length_b   1.000
_cell.length_c   1.000
_cell.angle_alpha   90.00
_cell.angle_beta   90.00
_cell.angle_gamma   90.00
#
_symmetry.space_group_name_H-M   'P 1'
#
loop_
_entity.id
_entity.type
_entity.pdbx_description
1 polymer ?
#
loop_
_entity_poly.entity_id
_entity_poly.type
_entity_poly.pdbx_seq_one_letter_code
_entity_poly.pdbx_strand_id
1 'polypeptide(L)'
;MTNRGDLMPFPAQTTQATNWPAGVVARYLTVANATVDITTTIVNRRKNERGTEVIDVAIAATCAGCRDTDSDRFDGLFPHAINGLVDTHYGRDIRTWAQEHAERCRAMPRPEAAR
;
A
#
# COMPACT_ATOMS: atom_id res chain seq x y z
N MET A 1 -15.55 -30.51 49.58
CA MET A 1 -14.26 -29.97 49.13
C MET A 1 -14.50 -29.23 47.83
N THR A 2 -14.37 -27.90 47.85
CA THR A 2 -14.68 -26.98 46.75
C THR A 2 -13.36 -26.56 46.08
N ASN A 3 -13.29 -26.59 44.75
CA ASN A 3 -12.49 -25.68 43.91
C ASN A 3 -12.95 -25.88 42.45
N ARG A 4 -13.66 -24.93 41.82
CA ARG A 4 -13.23 -23.65 41.23
C ARG A 4 -12.19 -23.81 40.11
N GLY A 5 -12.65 -23.52 38.89
CA GLY A 5 -11.83 -23.37 37.70
C GLY A 5 -12.68 -23.08 36.47
N ASP A 6 -13.56 -22.07 36.55
CA ASP A 6 -14.23 -21.51 35.38
C ASP A 6 -13.19 -21.05 34.37
N LEU A 7 -13.12 -21.76 33.24
CA LEU A 7 -12.35 -21.37 32.07
C LEU A 7 -13.03 -20.14 31.45
N MET A 8 -12.45 -18.97 31.67
CA MET A 8 -12.86 -17.76 30.95
C MET A 8 -12.59 -17.96 29.45
N PRO A 9 -13.58 -17.80 28.57
CA PRO A 9 -13.34 -17.79 27.13
C PRO A 9 -12.54 -16.54 26.76
N PHE A 10 -11.40 -16.73 26.10
CA PHE A 10 -10.69 -15.62 25.44
C PHE A 10 -11.63 -15.01 24.39
N PRO A 11 -11.81 -13.68 24.34
CA PRO A 11 -12.59 -13.07 23.27
C PRO A 11 -11.89 -13.36 21.95
N ALA A 12 -12.59 -14.02 21.03
CA ALA A 12 -12.15 -14.18 19.66
C ALA A 12 -12.01 -12.78 19.05
N GLN A 13 -10.78 -12.34 18.81
CA GLN A 13 -10.52 -11.12 18.03
C GLN A 13 -10.99 -11.39 16.61
N THR A 14 -12.17 -10.88 16.27
CA THR A 14 -12.68 -10.89 14.91
C THR A 14 -11.83 -9.90 14.13
N THR A 15 -10.85 -10.40 13.39
CA THR A 15 -10.13 -9.58 12.41
C THR A 15 -11.11 -9.23 11.31
N GLN A 16 -11.70 -8.03 11.40
CA GLN A 16 -12.47 -7.46 10.30
C GLN A 16 -11.54 -7.40 9.08
N ALA A 17 -11.87 -8.14 8.03
CA ALA A 17 -11.23 -7.99 6.73
C ALA A 17 -11.45 -6.54 6.29
N THR A 18 -10.43 -5.70 6.44
CA THR A 18 -10.48 -4.34 5.97
C THR A 18 -10.51 -4.42 4.45
N ASN A 19 -11.61 -3.99 3.83
CA ASN A 19 -11.64 -3.82 2.38
C ASN A 19 -10.50 -2.87 2.00
N TRP A 20 -9.55 -3.37 1.22
CA TRP A 20 -8.43 -2.56 0.74
C TRP A 20 -8.97 -1.37 -0.06
N PRO A 21 -8.46 -0.14 0.14
CA PRO A 21 -8.88 0.98 -0.68
C PRO A 21 -8.60 0.70 -2.16
N ALA A 22 -9.44 1.24 -3.03
CA ALA A 22 -9.32 1.04 -4.46
C ALA A 22 -7.94 1.49 -4.97
N GLY A 23 -7.28 0.64 -5.77
CA GLY A 23 -5.98 0.92 -6.37
C GLY A 23 -4.77 0.75 -5.44
N VAL A 24 -4.99 0.46 -4.15
CA VAL A 24 -3.90 0.14 -3.22
C VAL A 24 -3.46 -1.30 -3.43
N VAL A 25 -2.18 -1.49 -3.74
CA VAL A 25 -1.58 -2.80 -4.04
C VAL A 25 -0.63 -3.28 -2.94
N ALA A 26 -0.18 -2.38 -2.07
CA ALA A 26 0.55 -2.70 -0.83
C ALA A 26 0.31 -1.63 0.22
N ARG A 27 0.39 -1.99 1.51
CA ARG A 27 0.21 -1.08 2.64
C ARG A 27 1.17 -1.43 3.76
N TYR A 28 1.80 -0.40 4.32
CA TYR A 28 2.72 -0.48 5.43
C TYR A 28 2.13 0.27 6.63
N LEU A 29 2.15 -0.36 7.81
CA LEU A 29 1.63 0.24 9.03
C LEU A 29 2.71 1.09 9.69
N THR A 30 2.41 2.35 9.94
CA THR A 30 3.31 3.24 10.69
C THR A 30 3.26 2.95 12.19
N VAL A 31 4.31 3.34 12.91
CA VAL A 31 4.36 3.26 14.38
C VAL A 31 3.30 4.09 15.11
N ALA A 32 2.65 5.03 14.43
CA ALA A 32 1.57 5.88 14.95
C ALA A 32 0.17 5.45 14.44
N ASN A 33 0.04 4.21 13.95
CA ASN A 33 -1.20 3.62 13.43
C ASN A 33 -1.81 4.32 12.20
N ALA A 34 -1.03 5.18 11.51
CA ALA A 34 -1.28 5.60 10.13
C ALA A 34 -0.78 4.54 9.14
N THR A 35 -1.03 4.73 7.84
CA THR A 35 -0.57 3.82 6.78
C THR A 35 0.25 4.54 5.72
N VAL A 36 1.17 3.80 5.09
CA VAL A 36 1.78 4.17 3.81
C VAL A 36 1.22 3.23 2.75
N ASP A 37 0.47 3.79 1.80
CA ASP A 37 -0.24 3.04 0.77
C ASP A 37 0.48 3.17 -0.57
N ILE A 38 0.76 2.04 -1.23
CA ILE A 38 1.35 1.99 -2.57
C ILE A 38 0.24 1.81 -3.59
N THR A 39 0.25 2.63 -4.64
CA THR A 39 -0.69 2.60 -5.77
C THR A 39 0.06 2.51 -7.09
N THR A 40 -0.58 1.90 -8.08
CA THR A 40 -0.05 1.76 -9.44
C THR A 40 -1.05 2.31 -10.43
N THR A 41 -0.64 3.25 -11.29
CA THR A 41 -1.52 3.94 -12.24
C THR A 41 -0.96 3.89 -13.65
N ILE A 42 -1.78 3.50 -14.63
CA ILE A 42 -1.44 3.66 -16.05
C ILE A 42 -1.58 5.13 -16.41
N VAL A 43 -0.48 5.76 -16.80
CA VAL A 43 -0.46 7.16 -17.20
C VAL A 43 -0.71 7.33 -18.70
N ASN A 44 -0.25 6.39 -19.51
CA ASN A 44 -0.40 6.45 -20.95
C ASN A 44 -0.51 5.04 -21.55
N ARG A 45 -1.21 4.92 -22.67
CA ARG A 45 -1.22 3.72 -23.53
C ARG A 45 -0.91 4.15 -24.96
N ARG A 46 0.09 3.53 -25.57
CA ARG A 46 0.49 3.84 -26.95
C ARG A 46 0.96 2.58 -27.69
N LYS A 47 1.18 2.71 -29.00
CA LYS A 47 1.93 1.73 -29.77
C LYS A 47 3.39 2.17 -29.90
N ASN A 48 4.33 1.25 -29.76
CA ASN A 48 5.74 1.51 -30.06
C ASN A 48 5.99 1.50 -31.59
N GLU A 49 7.23 1.73 -32.01
CA GLU A 49 7.63 1.74 -33.43
C GLU A 49 7.32 0.45 -34.19
N ARG A 50 7.17 -0.68 -33.45
CA ARG A 50 6.81 -1.99 -34.00
C ARG A 50 5.30 -2.25 -34.00
N GLY A 51 4.49 -1.23 -33.69
CA GLY A 51 3.03 -1.36 -33.60
C GLY A 51 2.52 -2.13 -32.39
N THR A 52 3.40 -2.48 -31.44
CA THR A 52 3.03 -3.23 -30.22
C THR A 52 2.51 -2.29 -29.15
N GLU A 53 1.42 -2.68 -28.47
CA GLU A 53 0.87 -1.92 -27.33
C GLU A 53 1.86 -1.90 -26.16
N VAL A 54 2.13 -0.71 -25.66
CA VAL A 54 2.92 -0.44 -24.47
C VAL A 54 2.23 0.62 -23.60
N ILE A 55 2.55 0.61 -22.32
CA ILE A 55 2.01 1.50 -21.30
C ILE A 55 3.12 2.25 -20.58
N ASP A 56 2.81 3.46 -20.14
CA ASP A 56 3.60 4.14 -19.12
C ASP A 56 2.88 4.00 -17.78
N VAL A 57 3.62 3.70 -16.73
CA VAL A 57 3.08 3.44 -15.41
C VAL A 57 3.77 4.34 -14.38
N ALA A 58 2.98 4.90 -13.48
CA ALA A 58 3.46 5.53 -12.27
C ALA A 58 3.18 4.63 -11.06
N ILE A 59 4.16 4.45 -10.20
CA ILE A 59 3.99 3.80 -8.89
C ILE A 59 4.23 4.88 -7.84
N ALA A 60 3.33 5.00 -6.87
CA ALA A 60 3.45 6.01 -5.82
C ALA A 60 3.14 5.41 -4.45
N ALA A 61 3.93 5.76 -3.44
CA ALA A 61 3.69 5.46 -2.05
C ALA A 61 3.33 6.75 -1.31
N THR A 62 2.23 6.77 -0.57
CA THR A 62 1.77 7.98 0.15
C THR A 62 1.46 7.66 1.60
N CYS A 63 2.03 8.46 2.51
CA CYS A 63 1.79 8.35 3.93
C CYS A 63 0.54 9.11 4.36
N ALA A 64 -0.47 8.42 4.91
CA ALA A 64 -1.69 9.04 5.42
C ALA A 64 -1.46 9.91 6.67
N GLY A 65 -0.35 9.71 7.39
CA GLY A 65 0.02 10.47 8.58
C GLY A 65 0.59 11.85 8.25
N CYS A 66 1.74 11.89 7.58
CA CYS A 66 2.45 13.15 7.27
C CYS A 66 2.22 13.69 5.85
N ARG A 67 1.62 12.90 4.95
CA ARG A 67 1.40 13.23 3.52
C ARG A 67 2.66 13.29 2.65
N ASP A 68 3.78 12.76 3.14
CA ASP A 68 4.93 12.54 2.28
C ASP A 68 4.60 11.48 1.23
N THR A 69 5.13 11.69 0.04
CA THR A 69 4.96 10.83 -1.12
C THR A 69 6.30 10.58 -1.77
N ASP A 70 6.50 9.34 -2.20
CA ASP A 70 7.55 8.96 -3.13
C ASP A 70 6.93 8.32 -4.37
N SER A 71 7.57 8.46 -5.52
CA SER A 71 7.00 7.96 -6.76
C SER A 71 8.04 7.74 -7.86
N ASP A 72 7.85 6.64 -8.60
CA ASP A 72 8.63 6.31 -9.78
C ASP A 72 7.75 6.22 -11.02
N ARG A 73 8.36 6.46 -12.18
CA ARG A 73 7.71 6.34 -13.49
C ARG A 73 8.51 5.40 -14.39
N PHE A 74 7.77 4.52 -15.08
CA PHE A 74 8.32 3.57 -16.04
C PHE A 74 7.59 3.70 -17.37
N ASP A 75 8.34 3.94 -18.44
CA ASP A 75 7.78 4.12 -19.77
C ASP A 75 7.97 2.88 -20.65
N GLY A 76 7.01 2.63 -21.53
CA GLY A 76 7.15 1.59 -22.56
C GLY A 76 7.06 0.15 -22.04
N LEU A 77 6.41 -0.07 -20.88
CA LEU A 77 6.16 -1.41 -20.35
C LEU A 77 5.09 -2.13 -21.17
N PHE A 78 5.13 -3.46 -21.20
CA PHE A 78 4.00 -4.20 -21.77
C PHE A 78 2.80 -4.18 -20.82
N PRO A 79 1.55 -4.14 -21.32
CA PRO A 79 0.35 -4.05 -20.49
C PRO A 79 0.25 -5.12 -19.39
N HIS A 80 0.74 -6.34 -19.65
CA HIS A 80 0.70 -7.44 -18.69
C HIS A 80 1.66 -7.25 -17.50
N ALA A 81 2.67 -6.37 -17.61
CA ALA A 81 3.63 -6.11 -16.55
C ALA A 81 3.04 -5.34 -15.36
N ILE A 82 1.87 -4.71 -15.53
CA ILE A 82 1.24 -3.92 -14.45
C ILE A 82 0.82 -4.80 -13.27
N ASN A 83 0.38 -6.03 -13.54
CA ASN A 83 -0.06 -6.96 -12.52
C ASN A 83 1.16 -7.48 -11.77
N GLY A 84 1.27 -7.15 -10.48
CA GLY A 84 2.43 -7.50 -9.67
C GLY A 84 3.66 -6.62 -9.94
N LEU A 85 3.52 -5.47 -10.62
CA LEU A 85 4.63 -4.56 -10.89
C LEU A 85 5.40 -4.20 -9.61
N VAL A 86 4.64 -3.93 -8.53
CA VAL A 86 5.19 -3.62 -7.20
C VAL A 86 6.04 -4.76 -6.66
N ASP A 87 5.74 -6.02 -7.02
CA ASP A 87 6.51 -7.17 -6.56
C ASP A 87 7.84 -7.38 -7.31
N THR A 88 7.96 -6.81 -8.51
CA THR A 88 9.16 -6.92 -9.36
C THR A 88 10.31 -6.00 -8.92
N HIS A 89 11.40 -5.96 -9.71
CA HIS A 89 12.48 -4.99 -9.49
C HIS A 89 12.03 -3.53 -9.65
N TYR A 90 11.02 -3.25 -10.48
CA TYR A 90 10.46 -1.90 -10.65
C TYR A 90 9.84 -1.35 -9.36
N GLY A 91 9.27 -2.21 -8.51
CA GLY A 91 8.69 -1.81 -7.23
C GLY A 91 9.64 -1.93 -6.05
N ARG A 92 10.93 -2.20 -6.24
CA ARG A 92 11.87 -2.39 -5.13
C ARG A 92 12.02 -1.11 -4.31
N ASP A 93 12.40 -0.02 -4.96
CA ASP A 93 12.80 1.20 -4.27
C ASP A 93 11.60 1.84 -3.56
N ILE A 94 10.44 1.87 -4.21
CA ILE A 94 9.19 2.36 -3.62
C ILE A 94 8.73 1.54 -2.40
N ARG A 95 8.94 0.22 -2.38
CA ARG A 95 8.66 -0.62 -1.20
C ARG A 95 9.65 -0.36 -0.08
N THR A 96 10.94 -0.22 -0.41
CA THR A 96 11.97 0.13 0.57
C THR A 96 11.64 1.46 1.22
N TRP A 97 11.33 2.49 0.43
CA TRP A 97 10.92 3.79 0.95
C TRP A 97 9.68 3.66 1.84
N ALA A 98 8.63 2.95 1.39
CA ALA A 98 7.40 2.82 2.15
C ALA A 98 7.61 2.13 3.50
N GLN A 99 8.41 1.05 3.55
CA GLN A 99 8.78 0.36 4.78
C GLN A 99 9.58 1.27 5.71
N GLU A 100 10.66 1.88 5.21
CA GLU A 100 11.52 2.76 6.02
C GLU A 100 10.76 3.97 6.56
N HIS A 101 9.89 4.56 5.75
CA HIS A 101 9.06 5.67 6.16
C HIS A 101 8.07 5.22 7.24
N ALA A 102 7.42 4.07 7.06
CA ALA A 102 6.46 3.55 8.03
C ALA A 102 7.10 3.29 9.41
N GLU A 103 8.33 2.77 9.44
CA GLU A 103 9.07 2.52 10.68
C GLU A 103 9.42 3.79 11.45
N ARG A 104 9.62 4.92 10.75
CA ARG A 104 10.08 6.18 11.35
C ARG A 104 8.94 7.19 11.57
N CYS A 105 7.87 7.11 10.78
CA CYS A 105 6.82 8.12 10.78
C CYS A 105 5.98 8.07 12.07
N ARG A 106 6.06 9.17 12.85
CA ARG A 106 5.31 9.36 14.11
C ARG A 106 4.06 10.22 13.93
N ALA A 107 3.73 10.62 12.70
CA ALA A 107 2.57 11.44 12.44
C ALA A 107 1.28 10.60 12.55
N MET A 108 0.34 11.04 13.38
CA MET A 108 -0.99 10.42 13.44
C MET A 108 -1.84 10.84 12.24
N PRO A 109 -2.77 9.99 11.78
CA PRO A 109 -3.74 10.38 10.76
C PRO A 109 -4.46 11.65 11.18
N ARG A 110 -4.64 12.58 10.24
CA ARG A 110 -5.45 13.77 10.51
C ARG A 110 -6.87 13.31 10.84
N PRO A 111 -7.45 13.72 11.99
CA PRO A 111 -8.83 13.36 12.30
C PRO A 111 -9.73 13.86 11.18
N GLU A 112 -10.57 12.97 10.67
CA GLU A 112 -11.70 13.38 9.83
C GLU A 112 -12.55 14.30 10.69
N ALA A 113 -12.54 15.60 10.37
CA ALA A 113 -13.40 16.54 11.08
C ALA A 113 -14.83 16.01 10.93
N ALA A 114 -15.44 15.59 12.04
CA ALA A 114 -16.81 15.14 12.08
C ALA A 114 -17.67 16.20 11.37
N ARG A 115 -18.24 15.83 10.23
CA ARG A 115 -19.14 16.66 9.45
C ARG A 115 -20.56 16.40 9.88
#